data_AF-A0A9D5N7I7-F1
#
_entry.id   AF-A0A9D5N7I7-F1
#
_cell.length_a   1.000
_cell.length_b   1.000
_cell.length_c   1.000
_cell.angle_alpha   90.00
_cell.angle_beta   90.00
_cell.angle_gamma   90.00
#
_symmetry.space_group_name_H-M   'P 1'
#
loop_
_entity.id
_entity.type
_entity.pdbx_description
1 polymer ?
#
loop_
_entity_poly.entity_id
_entity_poly.type
_entity_poly.pdbx_seq_one_letter_code
_entity_poly.pdbx_strand_id
1 'polypeptide(L)'
;MCAIMESGIFPYGSIPSLGRDFFMEKIKVSVIVPVYNAETHLEQCLSSILCQSLKEIEIICVDDGSDDRSPDILKQFQQQDNRIILLNQNHLYAGTARNYGKSIAKGEYLVFWDADDYFEKDALKEMYEQCVKDDADVCICSGRQYLEDCGYEVPASRYIRKKEIPETVPFNAESEPDHILSITVEAPWNKMFRRTFIEQMNL
;
A
#
# COMPACT_ATOMS: atom_id res chain seq x y z
N MET A 1 25.86 18.22 -21.02
CA MET A 1 26.27 18.41 -22.43
C MET A 1 24.99 18.50 -23.25
N CYS A 2 24.75 19.64 -23.89
CA CYS A 2 23.53 19.94 -24.64
C CYS A 2 23.66 19.44 -26.08
N ALA A 3 22.61 18.87 -26.68
CA ALA A 3 22.52 18.64 -28.11
C ALA A 3 21.06 18.76 -28.60
N ILE A 4 20.95 19.36 -29.78
CA ILE A 4 19.77 19.90 -30.46
C ILE A 4 19.15 18.79 -31.33
N MET A 5 17.82 18.71 -31.41
CA MET A 5 17.10 17.87 -32.38
C MET A 5 16.78 18.67 -33.65
N GLU A 6 17.28 18.21 -34.79
CA GLU A 6 16.78 18.61 -36.11
C GLU A 6 15.92 17.50 -36.72
N SER A 7 14.83 17.95 -37.33
CA SER A 7 13.79 17.19 -38.02
C SER A 7 14.25 16.55 -39.33
N GLY A 8 13.84 15.31 -39.58
CA GLY A 8 13.92 14.67 -40.90
C GLY A 8 12.84 13.60 -41.07
N ILE A 9 12.05 13.71 -42.13
CA ILE A 9 11.03 12.74 -42.59
C ILE A 9 11.59 11.97 -43.80
N PHE A 10 11.10 10.73 -43.99
CA PHE A 10 11.11 9.81 -45.16
C PHE A 10 12.06 8.59 -45.05
N PRO A 11 11.76 7.45 -45.73
CA PRO A 11 10.49 6.71 -45.86
C PRO A 11 10.66 5.19 -45.54
N TYR A 12 9.52 4.46 -45.59
CA TYR A 12 9.34 3.01 -45.43
C TYR A 12 10.50 2.09 -45.87
N GLY A 13 10.89 1.18 -44.98
CA GLY A 13 11.61 -0.04 -45.33
C GLY A 13 12.17 -0.80 -44.12
N SER A 14 11.76 -2.07 -43.98
CA SER A 14 12.24 -3.12 -43.07
C SER A 14 11.85 -3.04 -41.58
N ILE A 15 11.15 -4.09 -41.12
CA ILE A 15 10.80 -4.38 -39.73
C ILE A 15 12.00 -5.09 -39.10
N PRO A 16 12.59 -4.57 -38.01
CA PRO A 16 13.30 -5.40 -37.05
C PRO A 16 12.41 -5.62 -35.82
N SER A 17 12.35 -6.89 -35.41
CA SER A 17 11.86 -7.43 -34.13
C SER A 17 11.29 -6.40 -33.16
N LEU A 18 9.98 -6.53 -32.92
CA LEU A 18 9.28 -5.96 -31.77
C LEU A 18 10.04 -6.34 -30.49
N GLY A 19 11.00 -5.49 -30.10
CA GLY A 19 11.44 -5.35 -28.73
C GLY A 19 10.23 -4.82 -27.99
N ARG A 20 9.38 -5.75 -27.57
CA ARG A 20 8.40 -5.50 -26.53
C ARG A 20 9.20 -5.35 -25.25
N ASP A 21 9.91 -4.23 -25.14
CA ASP A 21 10.05 -3.54 -23.87
C ASP A 21 8.61 -3.10 -23.55
N PHE A 22 7.81 -4.07 -23.12
CA PHE A 22 6.68 -3.82 -22.27
C PHE A 22 7.31 -3.03 -21.13
N PHE A 23 7.18 -1.71 -21.17
CA PHE A 23 7.11 -0.93 -19.94
C PHE A 23 5.94 -1.54 -19.18
N MET A 24 6.20 -2.62 -18.43
CA MET A 24 5.36 -2.96 -17.30
C MET A 24 5.38 -1.69 -16.47
N GLU A 25 4.23 -1.02 -16.40
CA GLU A 25 4.09 0.13 -15.52
C GLU A 25 4.63 -0.29 -14.15
N LYS A 26 5.68 0.41 -13.70
CA LYS A 26 6.36 0.08 -12.46
C LYS A 26 5.34 0.21 -11.32
N ILE A 27 5.09 -0.89 -10.62
CA ILE A 27 4.19 -0.89 -9.45
C ILE A 27 4.85 -0.01 -8.38
N LYS A 28 4.16 1.07 -8.00
CA LYS A 28 4.61 2.02 -6.99
C LYS A 28 4.32 1.51 -5.59
N VAL A 29 3.11 0.98 -5.38
CA VAL A 29 2.69 0.49 -4.06
C VAL A 29 2.02 -0.89 -4.16
N SER A 30 2.46 -1.83 -3.32
CA SER A 30 1.70 -3.05 -3.06
C SER A 30 0.85 -2.87 -1.81
N VAL A 31 -0.46 -3.01 -1.97
CA VAL A 31 -1.43 -2.99 -0.86
C VAL A 31 -1.67 -4.42 -0.42
N ILE A 32 -1.23 -4.78 0.78
CA ILE A 32 -1.37 -6.14 1.32
C ILE A 32 -2.52 -6.14 2.32
N VAL A 33 -3.55 -6.96 2.05
CA VAL A 33 -4.78 -7.03 2.85
C VAL A 33 -4.95 -8.44 3.41
N PRO A 34 -4.61 -8.68 4.69
CA PRO A 34 -4.98 -9.93 5.36
C PRO A 34 -6.50 -9.97 5.58
N VAL A 35 -7.14 -11.08 5.26
CA VAL A 35 -8.59 -11.25 5.36
C VAL A 35 -8.89 -12.50 6.18
N TYR A 36 -9.68 -12.34 7.24
CA TYR A 36 -10.25 -13.46 7.99
C TYR A 36 -11.63 -13.04 8.50
N ASN A 37 -12.68 -13.71 8.03
CA ASN A 37 -14.06 -13.48 8.45
C ASN A 37 -14.48 -12.00 8.47
N ALA A 38 -14.29 -11.30 7.35
CA ALA A 38 -14.49 -9.87 7.21
C ALA A 38 -15.71 -9.51 6.33
N GLU A 39 -16.67 -10.41 6.13
CA GLU A 39 -17.77 -10.24 5.16
C GLU A 39 -18.57 -8.95 5.32
N THR A 40 -18.64 -8.40 6.53
CA THR A 40 -19.39 -7.18 6.85
C THR A 40 -18.74 -5.91 6.28
N HIS A 41 -17.40 -5.85 6.24
CA HIS A 41 -16.66 -4.62 5.92
C HIS A 41 -15.82 -4.73 4.64
N LEU A 42 -15.54 -5.95 4.19
CA LEU A 42 -14.58 -6.23 3.12
C LEU A 42 -14.97 -5.55 1.79
N GLU A 43 -16.25 -5.50 1.43
CA GLU A 43 -16.69 -4.81 0.21
C GLU A 43 -16.36 -3.32 0.24
N GLN A 44 -16.56 -2.65 1.39
CA GLN A 44 -16.24 -1.24 1.57
C GLN A 44 -14.72 -1.02 1.55
N CYS A 45 -13.96 -1.87 2.24
CA CYS A 45 -12.51 -1.85 2.25
C CYS A 45 -11.97 -1.90 0.82
N LEU A 46 -12.28 -2.97 0.07
CA LEU A 46 -11.80 -3.16 -1.30
C LEU A 46 -12.26 -2.06 -2.25
N SER A 47 -13.51 -1.59 -2.13
CA SER A 47 -14.01 -0.47 -2.93
C SER A 47 -13.20 0.80 -2.71
N SER A 48 -12.80 1.10 -1.46
CA SER A 48 -11.97 2.26 -1.15
C SER A 48 -10.55 2.15 -1.71
N ILE A 49 -9.99 0.93 -1.75
CA ILE A 49 -8.67 0.64 -2.33
C ILE A 49 -8.73 0.79 -3.86
N LEU A 50 -9.76 0.25 -4.52
CA LEU A 50 -9.93 0.39 -5.98
C LEU A 50 -10.12 1.84 -6.42
N CYS A 51 -10.73 2.66 -5.56
CA CYS A 51 -10.95 4.09 -5.78
C CYS A 51 -9.72 4.97 -5.57
N GLN A 52 -8.60 4.44 -5.07
CA GLN A 52 -7.37 5.22 -4.85
C GLN A 52 -6.95 5.97 -6.12
N SER A 53 -6.50 7.22 -5.97
CA SER A 53 -6.09 8.05 -7.10
C SER A 53 -4.75 7.62 -7.71
N LEU A 54 -3.86 7.01 -6.92
CA LEU A 54 -2.67 6.32 -7.40
C LEU A 54 -3.07 5.00 -8.09
N LYS A 55 -2.73 4.83 -9.37
CA LYS A 55 -3.20 3.69 -10.17
C LYS A 55 -2.18 2.58 -10.32
N GLU A 56 -0.90 2.90 -10.21
CA GLU A 56 0.24 1.99 -10.29
C GLU A 56 0.38 1.18 -8.99
N ILE A 57 -0.68 0.46 -8.64
CA ILE A 57 -0.79 -0.36 -7.44
C ILE A 57 -1.10 -1.81 -7.81
N GLU A 58 -0.65 -2.73 -6.98
CA GLU A 58 -1.18 -4.09 -6.91
C GLU A 58 -1.84 -4.31 -5.55
N ILE A 59 -2.85 -5.17 -5.50
CA ILE A 59 -3.67 -5.39 -4.31
C ILE A 59 -3.60 -6.88 -4.00
N ILE A 60 -2.89 -7.24 -2.94
CA ILE A 60 -2.63 -8.62 -2.56
C ILE A 60 -3.53 -8.95 -1.38
N CYS A 61 -4.63 -9.64 -1.66
CA CYS A 61 -5.54 -10.13 -0.64
C CYS A 61 -5.13 -11.53 -0.22
N VAL A 62 -4.97 -11.76 1.07
CA VAL A 62 -4.61 -13.06 1.64
C VAL A 62 -5.76 -13.55 2.50
N ASP A 63 -6.57 -14.46 1.97
CA ASP A 63 -7.60 -15.15 2.76
C ASP A 63 -6.93 -16.14 3.72
N ASP A 64 -7.08 -15.89 5.01
CA ASP A 64 -6.49 -16.65 6.11
C ASP A 64 -7.44 -17.74 6.61
N GLY A 65 -8.11 -18.42 5.66
CA GLY A 65 -9.01 -19.53 5.94
C GLY A 65 -10.37 -19.11 6.48
N SER A 66 -10.97 -18.07 5.88
CA SER A 66 -12.31 -17.62 6.27
C SER A 66 -13.38 -18.70 6.06
N ASP A 67 -14.38 -18.73 6.94
CA ASP A 67 -15.55 -19.62 6.86
C ASP A 67 -16.88 -18.88 6.61
N ASP A 68 -16.80 -17.57 6.43
CA ASP A 68 -17.90 -16.68 6.04
C ASP A 68 -17.93 -16.40 4.52
N ARG A 69 -18.60 -15.33 4.07
CA ARG A 69 -18.67 -14.96 2.65
C ARG A 69 -17.43 -14.23 2.12
N SER A 70 -16.40 -13.97 2.93
CA SER A 70 -15.19 -13.25 2.51
C SER A 70 -14.53 -13.85 1.26
N PRO A 71 -14.37 -15.18 1.11
CA PRO A 71 -13.73 -15.75 -0.08
C PRO A 71 -14.51 -15.50 -1.37
N ASP A 72 -15.84 -15.42 -1.29
CA ASP A 72 -16.69 -15.14 -2.45
C ASP A 72 -16.64 -13.66 -2.84
N ILE A 73 -16.61 -12.76 -1.86
CA ILE A 73 -16.39 -11.33 -2.07
C ILE A 73 -15.03 -11.10 -2.76
N LEU A 74 -13.96 -11.74 -2.28
CA LEU A 74 -12.63 -11.63 -2.88
C LEU A 74 -12.60 -12.07 -4.34
N LYS A 75 -13.23 -13.20 -4.66
CA LYS A 75 -13.34 -13.70 -6.04
C LYS A 75 -14.11 -12.73 -6.94
N GLN A 76 -15.20 -12.14 -6.44
CA GLN A 76 -15.98 -11.16 -7.20
C GLN A 76 -15.12 -9.94 -7.55
N PHE A 77 -14.41 -9.37 -6.57
CA PHE A 77 -13.54 -8.21 -6.80
C PHE A 77 -12.37 -8.56 -7.73
N GLN A 78 -11.75 -9.74 -7.58
CA GLN A 78 -10.69 -10.21 -8.47
C GLN A 78 -11.15 -10.32 -9.94
N GLN A 79 -12.40 -10.73 -10.17
CA GLN A 79 -12.96 -10.80 -11.53
C GLN A 79 -13.19 -9.40 -12.13
N GLN A 80 -13.37 -8.38 -11.29
CA GLN A 80 -13.66 -7.00 -11.71
C GLN A 80 -12.40 -6.16 -11.93
N ASP A 81 -11.32 -6.42 -11.20
CA ASP A 81 -10.07 -5.66 -11.28
C ASP A 81 -8.84 -6.57 -11.31
N ASN A 82 -8.07 -6.48 -12.39
CA ASN A 82 -6.90 -7.32 -12.63
C ASN A 82 -5.69 -6.99 -11.75
N ARG A 83 -5.74 -5.89 -10.97
CA ARG A 83 -4.72 -5.55 -9.98
C ARG A 83 -4.84 -6.38 -8.71
N ILE A 84 -5.95 -7.11 -8.53
CA ILE A 84 -6.18 -7.96 -7.35
C ILE A 84 -5.54 -9.34 -7.54
N ILE A 85 -4.64 -9.66 -6.62
CA ILE A 85 -3.99 -10.96 -6.48
C ILE A 85 -4.58 -11.62 -5.24
N LEU A 86 -5.23 -12.77 -5.42
CA LEU A 86 -5.82 -13.54 -4.33
C LEU A 86 -4.89 -14.70 -3.94
N LEU A 87 -4.47 -14.70 -2.69
CA LEU A 87 -3.79 -15.80 -2.03
C LEU A 87 -4.70 -16.43 -1.00
N ASN A 88 -4.50 -17.72 -0.73
CA ASN A 88 -5.24 -18.45 0.30
C ASN A 88 -4.22 -19.20 1.16
N GLN A 89 -4.48 -19.24 2.47
CA GLN A 89 -3.74 -20.06 3.42
C GLN A 89 -4.70 -20.63 4.48
N ASN A 90 -4.24 -21.64 5.21
CA ASN A 90 -4.95 -22.06 6.42
C ASN A 90 -4.85 -20.96 7.48
N HIS A 91 -5.77 -20.94 8.46
CA HIS A 91 -5.79 -19.94 9.53
C HIS A 91 -4.48 -19.93 10.34
N LEU A 92 -3.61 -18.98 10.03
CA LEU A 92 -2.28 -18.75 10.61
C LEU A 92 -2.11 -17.31 11.12
N TYR A 93 -3.22 -16.58 11.24
CA TYR A 93 -3.35 -15.22 11.73
C TYR A 93 -2.76 -14.14 10.80
N ALA A 94 -3.23 -12.90 11.03
CA ALA A 94 -2.93 -11.75 10.18
C ALA A 94 -1.43 -11.47 9.97
N GLY A 95 -0.57 -11.75 10.97
CA GLY A 95 0.88 -11.59 10.83
C GLY A 95 1.47 -12.50 9.74
N THR A 96 1.08 -13.78 9.74
CA THR A 96 1.51 -14.74 8.72
C THR A 96 0.95 -14.36 7.35
N ALA A 97 -0.33 -13.97 7.30
CA ALA A 97 -0.98 -13.53 6.06
C ALA A 97 -0.27 -12.31 5.44
N ARG A 98 0.09 -11.29 6.25
CA ARG A 98 0.88 -10.14 5.79
C ARG A 98 2.25 -10.55 5.26
N ASN A 99 2.93 -11.48 5.92
CA ASN A 99 4.22 -12.01 5.47
C ASN A 99 4.09 -12.77 4.15
N TYR A 100 3.03 -13.55 3.97
CA TYR A 100 2.77 -14.24 2.72
C TYR A 100 2.52 -13.25 1.58
N GLY A 101 1.67 -12.24 1.81
CA GLY A 101 1.43 -11.18 0.82
C GLY A 101 2.71 -10.38 0.49
N LYS A 102 3.51 -10.05 1.50
CA LYS A 102 4.83 -9.39 1.32
C LYS A 102 5.77 -10.20 0.44
N SER A 103 5.80 -11.53 0.59
CA SER A 103 6.76 -12.39 -0.11
C SER A 103 6.64 -12.37 -1.64
N ILE A 104 5.48 -11.95 -2.18
CA ILE A 104 5.23 -11.85 -3.61
C ILE A 104 5.07 -10.40 -4.10
N ALA A 105 5.13 -9.43 -3.19
CA ALA A 105 4.94 -8.02 -3.49
C ALA A 105 6.08 -7.46 -4.34
N LYS A 106 5.73 -6.61 -5.31
CA LYS A 106 6.62 -6.04 -6.33
C LYS A 106 6.68 -4.52 -6.30
N GLY A 107 5.83 -3.88 -5.51
CA GLY A 107 5.78 -2.44 -5.32
C GLY A 107 7.10 -1.88 -4.81
N GLU A 108 7.39 -0.64 -5.17
CA GLU A 108 8.50 0.10 -4.58
C GLU A 108 8.29 0.31 -3.07
N TYR A 109 7.04 0.58 -2.69
CA TYR A 109 6.58 0.69 -1.31
C TYR A 109 5.49 -0.34 -1.00
N LEU A 110 5.34 -0.67 0.27
CA LEU A 110 4.34 -1.60 0.80
C LEU A 110 3.45 -0.88 1.83
N VAL A 111 2.16 -1.19 1.82
CA VAL A 111 1.22 -0.88 2.91
C VAL A 111 0.50 -2.15 3.35
N PHE A 112 0.14 -2.22 4.63
CA PHE A 112 -0.54 -3.37 5.22
C PHE A 112 -1.90 -2.94 5.77
N TRP A 113 -2.92 -2.96 4.92
CA TRP A 113 -4.24 -2.41 5.23
C TRP A 113 -5.19 -3.50 5.73
N ASP A 114 -5.92 -3.21 6.80
CA ASP A 114 -6.80 -4.19 7.44
C ASP A 114 -8.17 -4.22 6.73
N ALA A 115 -8.78 -5.41 6.68
CA ALA A 115 -9.99 -5.68 5.90
C ALA A 115 -11.27 -5.05 6.48
N ASP A 116 -11.20 -4.54 7.71
CA ASP A 116 -12.25 -3.83 8.45
C ASP A 116 -12.09 -2.30 8.40
N ASP A 117 -11.06 -1.78 7.73
CA ASP A 117 -10.85 -0.35 7.51
C ASP A 117 -11.27 0.10 6.09
N TYR A 118 -11.47 1.42 5.92
CA TYR A 118 -11.61 2.07 4.61
C TYR A 118 -10.73 3.31 4.52
N PHE A 119 -10.30 3.64 3.30
CA PHE A 119 -9.21 4.60 3.08
C PHE A 119 -9.64 5.80 2.25
N GLU A 120 -9.09 6.97 2.61
CA GLU A 120 -9.29 8.20 1.85
C GLU A 120 -8.73 8.07 0.43
N LYS A 121 -9.43 8.66 -0.54
CA LYS A 121 -9.16 8.49 -1.99
C LYS A 121 -7.71 8.76 -2.40
N ASP A 122 -7.07 9.72 -1.76
CA ASP A 122 -5.72 10.18 -2.11
C ASP A 122 -4.63 9.64 -1.16
N ALA A 123 -4.98 8.75 -0.22
CA ALA A 123 -4.07 8.27 0.82
C ALA A 123 -2.77 7.66 0.25
N LEU A 124 -2.88 6.74 -0.71
CA LEU A 124 -1.68 6.12 -1.31
C LEU A 124 -0.83 7.13 -2.08
N LYS A 125 -1.48 8.06 -2.79
CA LYS A 125 -0.80 9.08 -3.58
C LYS A 125 -0.01 10.01 -2.67
N GLU A 126 -0.63 10.53 -1.62
CA GLU A 126 0.01 11.43 -0.67
C GLU A 126 1.18 10.76 0.06
N MET A 127 0.99 9.53 0.56
CA MET A 127 2.05 8.78 1.23
C MET A 127 3.22 8.48 0.30
N TYR A 128 2.95 8.04 -0.93
CA TYR A 128 3.98 7.75 -1.92
C TYR A 128 4.75 9.01 -2.33
N GLU A 129 4.06 10.11 -2.63
CA GLU A 129 4.69 11.38 -3.00
C GLU A 129 5.56 11.93 -1.86
N GLN A 130 5.11 11.78 -0.61
CA GLN A 130 5.90 12.18 0.55
C GLN A 130 7.15 11.31 0.73
N CYS A 131 7.03 9.99 0.61
CA CYS A 131 8.17 9.07 0.65
C CYS A 131 9.23 9.42 -0.41
N VAL A 132 8.79 9.65 -1.66
CA VAL A 132 9.70 9.98 -2.77
C VAL A 132 10.36 11.34 -2.58
N LYS A 133 9.60 12.33 -2.10
CA LYS A 133 10.11 13.69 -1.86
C LYS A 133 11.22 13.70 -0.81
N ASP A 134 11.03 12.96 0.27
CA ASP A 134 11.95 12.95 1.41
C ASP A 134 13.02 11.85 1.32
N ASP A 135 12.98 11.02 0.26
CA ASP A 135 13.73 9.76 0.15
C ASP A 135 13.58 8.89 1.41
N ALA A 136 12.34 8.81 1.93
CA ALA A 136 12.05 8.15 3.19
C ALA A 136 11.87 6.63 3.03
N ASP A 137 12.34 5.88 4.03
CA ASP A 137 12.08 4.44 4.16
C ASP A 137 10.72 4.13 4.78
N VAL A 138 10.19 5.05 5.60
CA VAL A 138 8.92 4.91 6.29
C VAL A 138 8.16 6.23 6.25
N CYS A 139 6.90 6.19 5.84
CA CYS A 139 5.94 7.28 6.02
C CYS A 139 4.81 6.83 6.95
N ILE A 140 4.40 7.71 7.86
CA ILE A 140 3.37 7.42 8.86
C ILE A 140 2.24 8.42 8.68
N CYS A 141 1.01 7.92 8.60
CA CYS A 141 -0.20 8.74 8.51
C CYS A 141 -1.06 8.60 9.78
N SER A 142 -1.97 9.57 9.94
CA SER A 142 -3.00 9.51 10.98
C SER A 142 -4.28 8.92 10.39
N GLY A 143 -5.20 8.49 11.25
CA GLY A 143 -6.54 8.07 10.85
C GLY A 143 -7.64 8.79 11.63
N ARG A 144 -8.88 8.43 11.30
CA ARG A 144 -10.08 8.70 12.09
C ARG A 144 -10.57 7.36 12.66
N GLN A 145 -11.36 7.41 13.72
CA GLN A 145 -12.05 6.23 14.23
C GLN A 145 -13.51 6.32 13.84
N TYR A 146 -14.02 5.27 13.20
CA TYR A 146 -15.44 5.14 12.91
C TYR A 146 -16.13 4.46 14.09
N LEU A 147 -17.20 5.06 14.62
CA LEU A 147 -18.01 4.52 15.70
C LEU A 147 -19.26 3.89 15.08
N GLU A 148 -19.25 2.58 14.90
CA GLU A 148 -20.35 1.85 14.23
C GLU A 148 -21.71 2.06 14.89
N ASP A 149 -21.76 2.07 16.23
CA ASP A 149 -22.99 2.23 17.01
C ASP A 149 -23.77 3.52 16.68
N CYS A 150 -23.06 4.58 16.29
CA CYS A 150 -23.66 5.89 16.04
C CYS A 150 -23.38 6.43 14.63
N GLY A 151 -22.58 5.73 13.82
CA GLY A 151 -22.26 6.10 12.44
C GLY A 151 -21.40 7.36 12.30
N TYR A 152 -20.68 7.76 13.35
CA TYR A 152 -19.87 8.98 13.35
C TYR A 152 -18.38 8.67 13.32
N GLU A 153 -17.64 9.50 12.59
CA GLU A 153 -16.18 9.52 12.64
C GLU A 153 -15.70 10.49 13.71
N VAL A 154 -14.76 10.06 14.54
CA VAL A 154 -14.08 10.91 15.53
C VAL A 154 -12.59 11.01 15.20
N PRO A 155 -11.98 12.21 15.38
CA PRO A 155 -10.54 12.34 15.26
C PRO A 155 -9.82 11.43 16.25
N ALA A 156 -8.91 10.60 15.75
CA ALA A 156 -8.16 9.67 16.58
C ALA A 156 -6.72 10.18 16.75
N SER A 157 -6.55 11.14 17.67
CA SER A 157 -5.24 11.70 18.03
C SER A 157 -4.25 10.67 18.58
N ARG A 158 -4.72 9.46 18.93
CA ARG A 158 -3.88 8.36 19.37
C ARG A 158 -2.95 7.82 18.28
N TYR A 159 -3.32 7.90 17.00
CA TYR A 159 -2.57 7.25 15.92
C TYR A 159 -1.24 7.94 15.61
N ILE A 160 -1.20 9.27 15.74
CA ILE A 160 0.01 10.08 15.68
C ILE A 160 0.06 11.02 16.87
N ARG A 161 1.05 10.84 17.74
CA ARG A 161 1.32 11.73 18.86
C ARG A 161 2.07 12.97 18.34
N LYS A 162 1.31 13.94 17.82
CA LYS A 162 1.84 15.16 17.19
C LYS A 162 2.87 15.93 18.02
N LYS A 163 2.76 15.86 19.35
CA LYS A 163 3.68 16.53 20.28
C LYS A 163 5.06 15.88 20.35
N GLU A 164 5.16 14.61 19.96
CA GLU A 164 6.40 13.83 19.98
C GLU A 164 7.13 13.86 18.64
N ILE A 165 6.53 14.49 17.61
CA ILE A 165 7.17 14.60 16.29
C ILE A 165 8.31 15.62 16.40
N PRO A 166 9.55 15.26 16.02
CA PRO A 166 10.67 16.19 15.98
C PRO A 166 10.39 17.41 15.09
N GLU A 167 11.03 18.54 15.39
CA GLU A 167 10.88 19.77 14.59
C GLU A 167 11.39 19.59 13.15
N THR A 168 12.36 18.70 12.94
CA THR A 168 12.93 18.38 11.63
C THR A 168 12.36 17.06 11.10
N VAL A 169 11.81 17.09 9.89
CA VAL A 169 11.30 15.92 9.16
C VAL A 169 11.89 15.95 7.74
N PRO A 170 12.39 14.81 7.20
CA PRO A 170 12.46 13.49 7.82
C PRO A 170 13.50 13.41 8.95
N PHE A 171 13.36 12.40 9.82
CA PHE A 171 14.29 12.10 10.90
C PHE A 171 14.57 10.59 10.95
N ASN A 172 15.60 10.18 11.69
CA ASN A 172 15.96 8.76 11.85
C ASN A 172 16.39 8.44 13.29
N ALA A 173 16.70 7.18 13.56
CA ALA A 173 17.08 6.71 14.90
C ALA A 173 18.42 7.27 15.39
N GLU A 174 19.30 7.75 14.51
CA GLU A 174 20.57 8.39 14.90
C GLU A 174 20.36 9.85 15.33
N SER A 175 19.51 10.58 14.61
CA SER A 175 19.20 11.98 14.90
C SER A 175 18.22 12.14 16.07
N GLU A 176 17.23 11.24 16.17
CA GLU A 176 16.09 11.35 17.09
C GLU A 176 15.79 10.01 17.80
N PRO A 177 16.74 9.45 18.59
CA PRO A 177 16.64 8.12 19.17
C PRO A 177 15.48 7.96 20.17
N ASP A 178 15.14 9.02 20.91
CA ASP A 178 14.09 8.98 21.93
C ASP A 178 12.67 9.11 21.33
N HIS A 179 12.57 9.57 20.08
CA HIS A 179 11.29 9.87 19.42
C HIS A 179 10.87 8.81 18.40
N ILE A 180 11.81 8.05 17.84
CA ILE A 180 11.55 7.16 16.70
C ILE A 180 10.44 6.13 16.94
N LEU A 181 10.32 5.62 18.17
CA LEU A 181 9.25 4.69 18.55
C LEU A 181 8.08 5.37 19.28
N SER A 182 8.22 6.65 19.64
CA SER A 182 7.25 7.37 20.46
C SER A 182 6.28 8.24 19.66
N ILE A 183 6.37 8.33 18.34
CA ILE A 183 5.45 9.17 17.54
C ILE A 183 4.13 8.50 17.13
N THR A 184 4.04 7.17 17.17
CA THR A 184 2.88 6.43 16.65
C THR A 184 2.52 5.22 17.53
N VAL A 185 1.46 4.51 17.15
CA VAL A 185 1.02 3.26 17.78
C VAL A 185 1.40 2.05 16.93
N GLU A 186 1.28 0.87 17.53
CA GLU A 186 1.49 -0.44 16.91
C GLU A 186 0.38 -0.86 15.93
N ALA A 187 -0.05 0.08 15.07
CA ALA A 187 -0.94 -0.19 13.96
C ALA A 187 -0.12 -0.44 12.67
N PRO A 188 -0.36 -1.54 11.93
CA PRO A 188 0.31 -1.78 10.65
C PRO A 188 -0.26 -0.92 9.52
N TRP A 189 -1.56 -0.60 9.55
CA TRP A 189 -2.26 0.11 8.47
C TRP A 189 -1.85 1.55 8.26
N ASN A 190 -1.29 2.21 9.28
CA ASN A 190 -0.98 3.64 9.22
C ASN A 190 0.44 3.95 8.72
N LYS A 191 1.09 2.97 8.10
CA LYS A 191 2.50 3.06 7.66
C LYS A 191 2.66 2.60 6.21
N MET A 192 3.50 3.32 5.49
CA MET A 192 4.04 2.91 4.20
C MET A 192 5.54 2.68 4.36
N PHE A 193 6.02 1.57 3.83
CA PHE A 193 7.41 1.14 3.99
C PHE A 193 8.07 0.94 2.63
N ARG A 194 9.31 1.40 2.47
CA ARG A 194 10.12 1.08 1.30
C ARG A 194 10.38 -0.43 1.31
N ARG A 195 10.06 -1.13 0.22
CA ARG A 195 10.18 -2.59 0.16
C ARG A 195 11.61 -3.05 0.44
N THR A 196 12.59 -2.38 -0.17
CA THR A 196 14.01 -2.72 0.01
C THR A 196 14.50 -2.54 1.44
N PHE A 197 13.93 -1.58 2.19
CA PHE A 197 14.24 -1.38 3.60
C PHE A 197 13.77 -2.56 4.46
N ILE A 198 12.52 -3.00 4.26
CA ILE A 198 11.97 -4.18 4.94
C ILE A 198 12.79 -5.44 4.63
N GLU A 199 13.13 -5.65 3.35
CA GLU A 199 13.93 -6.80 2.90
C GLU A 199 15.33 -6.81 3.54
N GLN A 200 16.00 -5.66 3.62
CA GLN A 200 17.32 -5.54 4.24
C GLN A 200 17.30 -5.81 5.74
N MET A 201 16.20 -5.45 6.41
CA MET A 201 16.02 -5.63 7.85
C MET A 201 15.51 -7.04 8.22
N ASN A 202 15.22 -7.91 7.24
CA ASN A 202 14.56 -9.21 7.44
C ASN A 202 13.25 -9.10 8.24
N LEU A 203 12.50 -8.02 8.01
CA LEU A 203 11.18 -7.79 8.61
C LEU A 203 10.08 -8.37 7.73
#